data_AF-A0A922Y1L9-F1
#
_entry.id   AF-A0A922Y1L9-F1
#
_cell.length_a   1.000
_cell.length_b   1.000
_cell.length_c   1.000
_cell.angle_alpha   90.00
_cell.angle_beta   90.00
_cell.angle_gamma   90.00
#
_symmetry.space_group_name_H-M   'P 1'
#
loop_
_entity.id
_entity.type
_entity.pdbx_description
1 polymer ?
#
loop_
_entity_poly.entity_id
_entity_poly.type
_entity_poly.pdbx_seq_one_letter_code
_entity_poly.pdbx_strand_id
1 'polypeptide(L)'
;MIRYVSIFFLFALSIFFFTAARAAPVAGGDPHGRDQGRGGPKPQSVVQAAASLQGEVIDHHAMHDGTAFDHNRSVMRVYPHDGVIAYDEPKPAVRDVVRSGTVLFRGLTFTEGGRIEGTAFAFKKGCPPAPYPVTGGYSRDNATITLRGAGPIRKGCDVVGYSEKSPHAVLRFKSMISAGDYGDI
;
A
#
# COMPACT_ATOMS: atom_id res chain seq x y z
N MET A 1 -22.51 -61.04 16.85
CA MET A 1 -21.04 -61.14 16.71
C MET A 1 -20.44 -60.13 17.69
N ILE A 2 -20.10 -60.55 18.92
CA ILE A 2 -18.72 -60.87 19.38
C ILE A 2 -17.83 -59.60 19.29
N ARG A 3 -17.53 -58.81 20.34
CA ARG A 3 -17.02 -59.01 21.73
C ARG A 3 -15.58 -59.53 21.86
N TYR A 4 -14.62 -58.60 22.00
CA TYR A 4 -13.36 -58.61 22.82
C TYR A 4 -12.90 -57.13 22.93
N VAL A 5 -12.39 -56.52 24.02
CA VAL A 5 -12.04 -56.88 25.43
C VAL A 5 -10.60 -57.40 25.69
N SER A 6 -9.96 -56.80 26.72
CA SER A 6 -8.62 -57.04 27.33
C SER A 6 -7.41 -56.52 26.52
N ILE A 7 -6.53 -55.61 26.99
CA ILE A 7 -5.77 -55.42 28.26
C ILE A 7 -4.45 -56.21 28.30
N PHE A 8 -3.32 -55.48 28.26
CA PHE A 8 -1.97 -55.69 28.85
C PHE A 8 -1.22 -54.35 28.60
N PHE A 9 -0.80 -53.47 29.52
CA PHE A 9 -0.16 -53.57 30.84
C PHE A 9 1.17 -54.36 30.83
N LEU A 10 2.31 -53.65 30.65
CA LEU A 10 3.38 -53.44 31.66
C LEU A 10 4.85 -53.43 31.15
N PHE A 11 5.68 -52.63 31.84
CA PHE A 11 7.16 -52.63 31.94
C PHE A 11 7.96 -52.41 30.62
N ALA A 12 9.18 -51.85 30.63
CA ALA A 12 10.11 -51.56 31.73
C ALA A 12 10.87 -50.22 31.60
N LEU A 13 11.42 -49.79 32.73
CA LEU A 13 12.36 -48.69 32.93
C LEU A 13 13.74 -48.99 32.31
N SER A 14 14.43 -47.98 31.77
CA SER A 14 15.91 -47.89 31.81
C SER A 14 16.40 -46.47 31.56
N ILE A 15 17.46 -46.09 32.27
CA ILE A 15 17.95 -44.72 32.48
C ILE A 15 19.41 -44.65 32.03
N PHE A 16 19.75 -43.60 31.26
CA PHE A 16 21.09 -43.08 30.95
C PHE A 16 22.12 -44.05 30.32
N PHE A 17 22.72 -43.63 29.20
CA PHE A 17 24.18 -43.51 29.19
C PHE A 17 24.63 -42.22 28.49
N PHE A 18 25.58 -41.55 29.13
CA PHE A 18 26.24 -40.35 28.66
C PHE A 18 27.43 -40.76 27.76
N THR A 19 27.51 -40.27 26.53
CA THR A 19 28.78 -40.18 25.79
C THR A 19 28.82 -38.89 24.99
N ALA A 20 29.71 -37.99 25.39
CA ALA A 20 30.00 -36.77 24.65
C ALA A 20 31.14 -36.99 23.65
N ALA A 21 31.12 -36.19 22.59
CA ALA A 21 32.24 -35.85 21.69
C ALA A 21 32.94 -36.97 20.90
N ARG A 22 32.87 -36.85 19.57
CA ARG A 22 34.04 -36.32 18.81
C ARG A 22 33.61 -35.71 17.48
N ALA A 23 34.18 -34.55 17.15
CA ALA A 23 34.08 -33.97 15.81
C ALA A 23 35.10 -34.62 14.86
N ALA A 24 34.75 -34.73 13.58
CA ALA A 24 35.65 -35.07 12.49
C ALA A 24 35.36 -34.14 11.29
N PRO A 25 36.38 -33.49 10.70
CA PRO A 25 36.20 -32.68 9.49
C PRO A 25 36.53 -33.49 8.24
N VAL A 26 35.60 -33.61 7.30
CA VAL A 26 35.88 -33.99 5.90
C VAL A 26 35.02 -33.14 4.98
N ALA A 27 35.64 -32.51 3.99
CA ALA A 27 34.98 -31.67 3.01
C ALA A 27 34.48 -32.50 1.81
N GLY A 28 33.38 -32.07 1.18
CA GLY A 28 32.97 -32.57 -0.14
C GLY A 28 31.52 -32.29 -0.53
N GLY A 29 31.32 -31.50 -1.60
CA GLY A 29 30.14 -31.59 -2.47
C GLY A 29 28.91 -30.72 -2.14
N ASP A 30 28.85 -29.54 -2.75
CA ASP A 30 27.60 -28.85 -3.15
C ASP A 30 26.86 -29.63 -4.26
N PRO A 31 25.67 -29.22 -4.76
CA PRO A 31 24.57 -28.47 -4.11
C PRO A 31 23.17 -29.07 -4.40
N HIS A 32 22.18 -28.88 -3.52
CA HIS A 32 20.76 -28.70 -3.94
C HIS A 32 19.90 -28.15 -2.80
N GLY A 33 20.05 -26.87 -2.52
CA GLY A 33 19.12 -26.15 -1.65
C GLY A 33 17.82 -25.79 -2.38
N ARG A 34 16.69 -25.86 -1.67
CA ARG A 34 15.68 -24.78 -1.54
C ARG A 34 14.52 -25.23 -0.64
N ASP A 35 14.73 -25.11 0.67
CA ASP A 35 13.61 -24.70 1.52
C ASP A 35 13.37 -23.21 1.23
N GLN A 36 12.27 -22.89 0.55
CA GLN A 36 11.78 -21.52 0.44
C GLN A 36 10.54 -21.36 1.31
N GLY A 37 10.77 -21.32 2.62
CA GLY A 37 9.78 -20.87 3.59
C GLY A 37 9.19 -19.52 3.17
N ARG A 38 7.87 -19.51 2.92
CA ARG A 38 7.09 -18.33 2.50
C ARG A 38 6.90 -17.36 3.67
N GLY A 39 7.99 -16.81 4.18
CA GLY A 39 7.97 -15.71 5.14
C GLY A 39 7.47 -14.44 4.46
N GLY A 40 6.30 -13.94 4.87
CA GLY A 40 5.81 -12.64 4.42
C GLY A 40 6.77 -11.51 4.80
N PRO A 41 6.81 -10.40 4.04
CA PRO A 41 7.74 -9.30 4.29
C PRO A 41 7.58 -8.77 5.72
N LYS A 42 8.70 -8.72 6.46
CA LYS A 42 8.75 -8.25 7.84
C LYS A 42 8.14 -6.84 7.92
N PRO A 43 7.28 -6.50 8.90
CA PRO A 43 6.55 -5.22 8.92
C PRO A 43 7.42 -3.96 8.73
N GLN A 44 8.66 -4.01 9.23
CA GLN A 44 9.65 -2.93 9.07
C GLN A 44 9.96 -2.61 7.60
N SER A 45 10.04 -3.61 6.72
CA SER A 45 10.29 -3.41 5.29
C SER A 45 9.14 -2.71 4.56
N VAL A 46 7.90 -3.04 4.93
CA VAL A 46 6.68 -2.41 4.37
C VAL A 46 6.57 -0.97 4.86
N VAL A 47 6.89 -0.71 6.14
CA VAL A 47 6.95 0.64 6.71
C VAL A 47 8.05 1.50 6.06
N GLN A 48 9.23 0.92 5.79
CA GLN A 48 10.31 1.64 5.09
C GLN A 48 9.97 1.92 3.62
N ALA A 49 9.31 0.99 2.91
CA ALA A 49 8.81 1.23 1.55
C ALA A 49 7.78 2.37 1.52
N ALA A 50 6.81 2.38 2.46
CA ALA A 50 5.82 3.46 2.57
C ALA A 50 6.45 4.80 3.01
N ALA A 51 7.52 4.78 3.81
CA ALA A 51 8.28 5.97 4.17
C ALA A 51 9.04 6.57 2.97
N SER A 52 9.57 5.73 2.07
CA SER A 52 10.29 6.16 0.87
C SER A 52 9.42 6.91 -0.15
N LEU A 53 8.09 6.84 -0.03
CA LEU A 53 7.12 7.51 -0.92
C LEU A 53 6.60 8.84 -0.37
N GLN A 54 6.96 9.23 0.85
CA GLN A 54 6.44 10.43 1.50
C GLN A 54 6.96 11.71 0.81
N GLY A 55 6.12 12.32 -0.01
CA GLY A 55 6.47 13.55 -0.73
C GLY A 55 7.18 13.28 -2.06
N GLU A 56 6.98 12.10 -2.65
CA GLU A 56 7.36 11.80 -4.03
C GLU A 56 6.86 12.90 -4.99
N VAL A 57 7.72 13.28 -5.95
CA VAL A 57 7.40 14.20 -7.04
C VAL A 57 7.78 13.53 -8.34
N ILE A 58 6.80 13.29 -9.20
CA ILE A 58 6.97 12.72 -10.54
C ILE A 58 7.17 13.81 -11.61
N ASP A 59 7.76 13.43 -12.74
CA ASP A 59 7.60 14.16 -14.00
C ASP A 59 6.33 13.66 -14.69
N HIS A 60 5.42 14.57 -15.04
CA HIS A 60 4.18 14.25 -15.74
C HIS A 60 4.40 13.77 -17.17
N HIS A 61 5.51 14.16 -17.80
CA HIS A 61 5.85 13.73 -19.17
C HIS A 61 6.41 12.30 -19.22
N ALA A 62 6.75 11.71 -18.07
CA ALA A 62 7.28 10.35 -17.96
C ALA A 62 6.20 9.30 -17.57
N MET A 63 4.94 9.71 -17.49
CA MET A 63 3.80 8.88 -17.06
C MET A 63 2.79 8.70 -18.20
N HIS A 64 1.99 7.65 -18.14
CA HIS A 64 1.14 7.19 -19.24
C HIS A 64 -0.34 7.54 -19.03
N ASP A 65 -1.00 8.05 -20.08
CA ASP A 65 -2.44 8.24 -20.16
C ASP A 65 -3.04 9.11 -19.03
N GLY A 66 -2.35 10.21 -18.73
CA GLY A 66 -2.67 11.11 -17.62
C GLY A 66 -3.93 11.95 -17.83
N THR A 67 -5.04 11.58 -17.20
CA THR A 67 -6.34 12.30 -17.27
C THR A 67 -6.47 13.39 -16.20
N ALA A 68 -7.05 14.54 -16.55
CA ALA A 68 -7.24 15.68 -15.64
C ALA A 68 -8.53 15.59 -14.79
N PHE A 69 -8.40 15.83 -13.48
CA PHE A 69 -9.49 15.84 -12.50
C PHE A 69 -9.39 17.02 -11.52
N ASP A 70 -10.51 17.62 -11.11
CA ASP A 70 -10.55 18.54 -9.97
C ASP A 70 -10.48 17.75 -8.66
N HIS A 71 -9.56 18.15 -7.78
CA HIS A 71 -9.60 17.82 -6.37
C HIS A 71 -9.48 19.07 -5.52
N ASN A 72 -10.57 19.42 -4.81
CA ASN A 72 -10.58 20.52 -3.84
C ASN A 72 -10.11 21.87 -4.44
N ARG A 73 -10.44 22.16 -5.71
CA ARG A 73 -10.00 23.32 -6.52
C ARG A 73 -8.55 23.28 -7.01
N SER A 74 -7.93 22.11 -7.07
CA SER A 74 -6.60 21.89 -7.69
C SER A 74 -6.78 20.93 -8.86
N VAL A 75 -6.04 21.14 -9.95
CA VAL A 75 -5.97 20.15 -11.03
C VAL A 75 -5.06 19.02 -10.58
N MET A 76 -5.58 17.80 -10.66
CA MET A 76 -4.86 16.56 -10.44
C MET A 76 -4.74 15.83 -11.78
N ARG A 77 -3.65 15.08 -11.95
CA ARG A 77 -3.50 14.13 -13.05
C ARG A 77 -3.54 12.71 -12.49
N VAL A 78 -4.41 11.90 -13.08
CA VAL A 78 -4.64 10.49 -12.73
C VAL A 78 -3.98 9.64 -13.81
N TYR A 79 -3.09 8.74 -13.40
CA TYR A 79 -2.34 7.83 -14.28
C TYR A 79 -2.70 6.38 -13.88
N PRO A 80 -3.71 5.77 -14.52
CA PRO A 80 -4.19 4.45 -14.12
C PRO A 80 -3.14 3.35 -14.32
N HIS A 81 -2.36 3.44 -15.40
CA HIS A 81 -1.28 2.51 -15.75
C HIS A 81 -0.04 2.61 -14.85
N ASP A 82 0.20 3.75 -14.21
CA ASP A 82 1.32 3.94 -13.25
C ASP A 82 0.87 3.83 -11.78
N GLY A 83 -0.44 3.72 -11.54
CA GLY A 83 -1.04 3.66 -10.20
C GLY A 83 -0.95 4.97 -9.42
N VAL A 84 -0.91 6.13 -10.10
CA VAL A 84 -0.61 7.45 -9.50
C VAL A 84 -1.80 8.41 -9.60
N ILE A 85 -2.00 9.21 -8.55
CA ILE A 85 -2.68 10.51 -8.66
C ILE A 85 -1.76 11.59 -8.09
N ALA A 86 -1.39 12.56 -8.92
CA ALA A 86 -0.46 13.62 -8.58
C ALA A 86 -1.05 15.01 -8.85
N TYR A 87 -0.55 16.03 -8.15
CA TYR A 87 -0.90 17.41 -8.42
C TYR A 87 -0.36 17.84 -9.79
N ASP A 88 -1.21 18.40 -10.64
CA ASP A 88 -0.81 19.07 -11.87
C ASP A 88 -0.71 20.57 -11.61
N GLU A 89 -1.83 21.19 -11.26
CA GLU A 89 -1.92 22.58 -10.83
C GLU A 89 -2.46 22.66 -9.39
N PRO A 90 -1.59 22.70 -8.36
CA PRO A 90 -2.04 22.97 -7.00
C PRO A 90 -2.74 24.33 -6.90
N LYS A 91 -3.82 24.42 -6.13
CA LYS A 91 -4.45 25.71 -5.82
C LYS A 91 -3.52 26.63 -5.01
N PRO A 92 -3.65 27.96 -5.09
CA PRO A 92 -2.79 28.91 -4.36
C PRO A 92 -2.63 28.59 -2.87
N ALA A 93 -3.72 28.21 -2.18
CA ALA A 93 -3.72 27.91 -0.75
C ALA A 93 -2.92 26.65 -0.33
N VAL A 94 -2.35 25.87 -1.26
CA VAL A 94 -1.48 24.72 -0.95
C VAL A 94 -0.12 24.73 -1.67
N ARG A 95 0.17 25.74 -2.52
CA ARG A 95 1.44 25.84 -3.26
C ARG A 95 2.68 25.94 -2.36
N ASP A 96 2.52 26.44 -1.14
CA ASP A 96 3.54 26.45 -0.08
C ASP A 96 3.89 25.06 0.50
N VAL A 97 3.17 24.01 0.09
CA VAL A 97 3.24 22.66 0.69
C VAL A 97 3.41 21.57 -0.37
N VAL A 98 2.81 21.74 -1.55
CA VAL A 98 2.87 20.80 -2.68
C VAL A 98 3.09 21.57 -3.98
N ARG A 99 3.76 20.93 -4.94
CA ARG A 99 4.03 21.49 -6.28
C ARG A 99 3.47 20.57 -7.37
N SER A 100 3.56 21.00 -8.64
CA SER A 100 3.29 20.10 -9.76
C SER A 100 4.19 18.86 -9.65
N GLY A 101 3.65 17.69 -9.99
CA GLY A 101 4.27 16.38 -9.83
C GLY A 101 4.12 15.77 -8.44
N THR A 102 3.75 16.51 -7.38
CA THR A 102 3.64 15.93 -6.03
C THR A 102 2.57 14.84 -5.97
N VAL A 103 2.96 13.62 -5.59
CA VAL A 103 2.09 12.45 -5.55
C VAL A 103 1.18 12.51 -4.33
N LEU A 104 -0.14 12.54 -4.55
CA LEU A 104 -1.16 12.54 -3.51
C LEU A 104 -1.71 11.14 -3.24
N PHE A 105 -1.66 10.24 -4.23
CA PHE A 105 -1.96 8.83 -4.07
C PHE A 105 -1.00 7.97 -4.91
N ARG A 106 -0.54 6.86 -4.32
CA ARG A 106 0.14 5.77 -5.04
C ARG A 106 -0.46 4.43 -4.64
N GLY A 107 -0.82 3.63 -5.63
CA GLY A 107 -1.42 2.31 -5.47
C GLY A 107 -0.90 1.30 -6.48
N LEU A 108 -1.67 0.23 -6.66
CA LEU A 108 -1.50 -0.66 -7.81
C LEU A 108 -2.00 0.02 -9.09
N THR A 109 -1.61 -0.50 -10.25
CA THR A 109 -2.22 -0.13 -11.53
C THR A 109 -3.71 -0.45 -11.52
N PHE A 110 -4.55 0.43 -12.07
CA PHE A 110 -6.00 0.24 -12.12
C PHE A 110 -6.54 0.56 -13.51
N THR A 111 -7.75 0.06 -13.81
CA THR A 111 -8.50 0.44 -15.02
C THR A 111 -9.53 1.51 -14.68
N GLU A 112 -9.97 2.25 -15.69
CA GLU A 112 -11.20 3.04 -15.57
C GLU A 112 -12.40 2.12 -15.23
N GLY A 113 -13.35 2.63 -14.44
CA GLY A 113 -14.43 1.81 -13.85
C GLY A 113 -13.97 0.81 -12.77
N GLY A 114 -12.66 0.63 -12.59
CA GLY A 114 -12.06 -0.39 -11.73
C GLY A 114 -12.04 -0.04 -10.24
N ARG A 115 -11.67 -1.05 -9.43
CA ARG A 115 -11.40 -0.90 -8.00
C ARG A 115 -10.01 -0.31 -7.80
N ILE A 116 -9.90 0.75 -7.01
CA ILE A 116 -8.65 1.44 -6.68
C ILE A 116 -8.29 1.14 -5.22
N GLU A 117 -7.02 0.82 -4.98
CA GLU A 117 -6.45 0.54 -3.66
C GLU A 117 -5.01 1.04 -3.59
N GLY A 118 -4.63 1.68 -2.48
CA GLY A 118 -3.28 2.18 -2.29
C GLY A 118 -3.14 3.08 -1.06
N THR A 119 -2.11 3.92 -1.09
CA THR A 119 -1.78 4.89 -0.03
C THR A 119 -2.07 6.30 -0.52
N ALA A 120 -2.83 7.07 0.26
CA ALA A 120 -2.97 8.51 0.10
C ALA A 120 -2.05 9.26 1.08
N PHE A 121 -1.66 10.48 0.73
CA PHE A 121 -0.75 11.30 1.53
C PHE A 121 -1.42 12.60 2.01
N ALA A 122 -1.47 12.81 3.32
CA ALA A 122 -2.04 14.01 3.93
C ALA A 122 -0.96 15.07 4.19
N PHE A 123 -0.97 16.13 3.38
CA PHE A 123 -0.02 17.23 3.43
C PHE A 123 -0.37 18.28 4.50
N LYS A 124 0.66 18.87 5.12
CA LYS A 124 0.55 19.99 6.06
C LYS A 124 1.84 20.81 6.02
N LYS A 125 1.73 22.14 5.98
CA LYS A 125 2.90 23.05 5.94
C LYS A 125 3.84 22.77 7.10
N GLY A 126 5.13 22.59 6.80
CA GLY A 126 6.19 22.30 7.78
C GLY A 126 6.20 20.87 8.35
N CYS A 127 5.40 19.93 7.82
CA CYS A 127 5.37 18.55 8.29
C CYS A 127 5.63 17.55 7.15
N PRO A 128 6.27 16.40 7.43
CA PRO A 128 6.31 15.27 6.49
C PRO A 128 4.89 14.82 6.08
N PRO A 129 4.66 14.43 4.82
CA PRO A 129 3.37 13.88 4.39
C PRO A 129 3.00 12.62 5.17
N ALA A 130 1.77 12.56 5.70
CA ALA A 130 1.32 11.41 6.48
C ALA A 130 0.61 10.40 5.56
N PRO A 131 1.16 9.19 5.35
CA PRO A 131 0.51 8.16 4.56
C PRO A 131 -0.69 7.56 5.31
N TYR A 132 -1.71 7.15 4.57
CA TYR A 132 -2.84 6.36 5.09
C TYR A 132 -3.44 5.49 3.98
N PRO A 133 -3.89 4.26 4.28
CA PRO A 133 -4.48 3.38 3.29
C PRO A 133 -5.84 3.89 2.85
N VAL A 134 -6.13 3.80 1.55
CA VAL A 134 -7.44 4.14 0.97
C VAL A 134 -7.87 3.13 -0.09
N THR A 135 -9.18 2.92 -0.18
CA THR A 135 -9.83 2.09 -1.21
C THR A 135 -11.00 2.84 -1.84
N GLY A 136 -11.35 2.48 -3.07
CA GLY A 136 -12.47 3.11 -3.76
C GLY A 136 -12.58 2.71 -5.22
N GLY A 137 -13.05 3.65 -6.04
CA GLY A 137 -13.25 3.45 -7.48
C GLY A 137 -13.98 4.62 -8.12
N TYR A 138 -14.41 4.40 -9.35
CA TYR A 138 -15.18 5.34 -10.16
C TYR A 138 -16.68 5.30 -9.83
N SER A 139 -17.38 6.39 -10.12
CA SER A 139 -18.84 6.45 -10.25
C SER A 139 -19.31 5.70 -11.51
N ARG A 140 -20.60 5.38 -11.62
CA ARG A 140 -21.17 4.60 -12.75
C ARG A 140 -21.01 5.26 -14.12
N ASP A 141 -20.82 6.57 -14.14
CA ASP A 141 -20.61 7.43 -15.30
C ASP A 141 -19.12 7.78 -15.51
N ASN A 142 -18.21 7.15 -14.74
CA ASN A 142 -16.77 7.43 -14.63
C ASN A 142 -16.38 8.89 -14.29
N ALA A 143 -17.33 9.82 -14.18
CA ALA A 143 -17.07 11.24 -13.98
C ALA A 143 -16.52 11.59 -12.58
N THR A 144 -16.49 10.67 -11.62
CA THR A 144 -15.97 10.91 -10.28
C THR A 144 -15.24 9.70 -9.70
N ILE A 145 -13.96 9.86 -9.32
CA ILE A 145 -13.26 8.89 -8.48
C ILE A 145 -13.51 9.26 -7.01
N THR A 146 -13.87 8.29 -6.18
CA THR A 146 -13.96 8.45 -4.72
C THR A 146 -13.11 7.41 -4.01
N LEU A 147 -12.12 7.85 -3.24
CA LEU A 147 -11.29 7.02 -2.36
C LEU A 147 -11.63 7.31 -0.90
N ARG A 148 -11.61 6.28 -0.05
CA ARG A 148 -11.97 6.35 1.38
C ARG A 148 -10.97 5.59 2.25
N GLY A 149 -10.71 6.11 3.43
CA GLY A 149 -9.90 5.47 4.45
C GLY A 149 -9.87 6.29 5.74
N ALA A 150 -9.38 5.72 6.84
CA ALA A 150 -9.22 6.47 8.09
C ALA A 150 -8.06 7.48 7.93
N GLY A 151 -8.38 8.77 7.76
CA GLY A 151 -7.39 9.82 7.56
C GLY A 151 -6.63 10.17 8.85
N PRO A 152 -5.37 10.61 8.77
CA PRO A 152 -4.55 10.88 9.95
C PRO A 152 -5.10 12.03 10.80
N ILE A 153 -4.93 11.91 12.11
CA ILE A 153 -5.16 12.92 13.13
C ILE A 153 -3.79 13.33 13.68
N ARG A 154 -3.49 14.64 13.67
CA ARG A 154 -2.16 15.17 14.05
C ARG A 154 -2.19 16.04 15.31
N LYS A 155 -1.16 15.92 16.14
CA LYS A 155 -0.76 16.90 17.15
C LYS A 155 0.58 17.50 16.69
N GLY A 156 0.61 18.77 16.31
CA GLY A 156 1.78 19.32 15.60
C GLY A 156 1.97 18.62 14.26
N CYS A 157 3.12 17.98 14.05
CA CYS A 157 3.38 17.11 12.89
C CYS A 157 3.14 15.61 13.20
N ASP A 158 3.13 15.23 14.47
CA ASP A 158 3.01 13.84 14.91
C ASP A 158 1.61 13.30 14.59
N VAL A 159 1.57 12.13 13.94
CA VAL A 159 0.31 11.40 13.71
C VAL A 159 -0.01 10.62 14.98
N VAL A 160 -1.05 11.05 15.69
CA VAL A 160 -1.48 10.48 16.98
C VAL A 160 -2.65 9.50 16.85
N GLY A 161 -3.14 9.28 15.63
CA GLY A 161 -4.19 8.33 15.32
C GLY A 161 -4.73 8.51 13.90
N TYR A 162 -5.74 7.72 13.56
CA TYR A 162 -6.45 7.76 12.28
C TYR A 162 -7.96 7.74 12.53
N SER A 163 -8.76 8.39 11.68
CA SER A 163 -10.21 8.45 11.83
C SER A 163 -10.94 8.61 10.51
N GLU A 164 -12.04 7.88 10.34
CA GLU A 164 -13.00 8.06 9.23
C GLU A 164 -13.72 9.41 9.28
N LYS A 165 -13.61 10.14 10.40
CA LYS A 165 -14.11 11.52 10.56
C LYS A 165 -13.03 12.58 10.26
N SER A 166 -11.82 12.18 9.89
CA SER A 166 -10.76 13.11 9.49
C SER A 166 -11.15 13.88 8.22
N PRO A 167 -10.79 15.17 8.06
CA PRO A 167 -10.97 15.90 6.80
C PRO A 167 -10.32 15.24 5.58
N HIS A 168 -9.37 14.32 5.81
CA HIS A 168 -8.69 13.54 4.77
C HIS A 168 -9.36 12.19 4.47
N ALA A 169 -10.43 11.81 5.18
CA ALA A 169 -11.00 10.45 5.11
C ALA A 169 -11.74 10.13 3.80
N VAL A 170 -12.08 11.15 3.00
CA VAL A 170 -12.73 11.00 1.69
C VAL A 170 -12.02 11.89 0.68
N LEU A 171 -11.34 11.28 -0.29
CA LEU A 171 -10.78 11.97 -1.44
C LEU A 171 -11.73 11.80 -2.61
N ARG A 172 -12.17 12.91 -3.18
CA ARG A 172 -13.07 12.93 -4.34
C ARG A 172 -12.41 13.72 -5.45
N PHE A 173 -12.37 13.13 -6.64
CA PHE A 173 -11.80 13.70 -7.85
C PHE A 173 -12.91 13.74 -8.88
N LYS A 174 -13.20 14.90 -9.47
CA LYS A 174 -14.20 15.05 -10.53
C LYS A 174 -13.50 15.19 -11.88
N SER A 175 -13.91 14.43 -12.89
CA SER A 175 -13.32 14.55 -14.23
C SER A 175 -13.46 15.99 -14.73
N MET A 176 -12.38 16.50 -15.34
CA MET A 176 -12.38 17.78 -16.05
C MET A 176 -12.56 17.62 -17.56
N ILE A 177 -12.54 16.38 -18.06
CA ILE A 177 -12.90 16.07 -19.45
C ILE A 177 -14.41 16.28 -19.61
N SER A 178 -14.79 17.01 -20.67
CA SER A 178 -16.20 17.20 -20.98
C SER A 178 -16.77 15.94 -21.63
N ALA A 179 -18.07 15.69 -21.49
CA ALA A 179 -18.71 14.54 -22.13
C ALA A 179 -18.70 14.59 -23.68
N GLY A 180 -18.18 15.67 -24.29
CA GLY A 180 -17.98 15.79 -25.74
C GLY A 180 -16.65 15.22 -26.24
N ASP A 181 -15.60 15.17 -25.42
CA ASP A 181 -14.25 14.81 -25.87
C ASP A 181 -14.03 13.29 -26.00
N TYR A 182 -15.05 12.47 -25.70
CA TYR A 182 -15.03 11.00 -25.85
C TYR A 182 -15.59 10.54 -27.21
N GLY A 183 -15.95 11.48 -28.11
CA GLY A 183 -16.70 11.20 -29.34
C GLY A 183 -15.88 11.08 -30.64
N ASP A 184 -14.66 11.62 -30.69
CA ASP A 184 -13.89 11.80 -31.93
C ASP A 184 -12.61 10.94 -31.96
N ILE A 185 -12.76 9.63 -32.19
CA ILE A 185 -11.69 8.71 -32.69
C ILE A 185 -12.22 7.77 -33.76
#